data_AF-G5LT07-F1
#
_entry.id   AF-G5LT07-F1
#
_cell.length_a   1.000
_cell.length_b   1.000
_cell.length_c   1.000
_cell.angle_alpha   90.00
_cell.angle_beta   90.00
_cell.angle_gamma   90.00
#
_symmetry.space_group_name_H-M   'P 1'
#
loop_
_entity.id
_entity.type
_entity.pdbx_description
1 polymer ?
#
loop_
_entity_poly.entity_id
_entity_poly.type
_entity_poly.pdbx_seq_one_letter_code
_entity_poly.pdbx_strand_id
1 'polypeptide(L)' 'MKTDGTGAISNVSLAIGDAGKNNIKLGDTYTQAIADLDGDSILDEKQSLNFTAWLVGAATGTVGTGEFSSAANVTISYL' A
#
# COMPACT_ATOMS: atom_id res chain seq x y z
N MET A 1 -22.95 12.84 16.36
CA MET A 1 -23.47 11.94 15.30
C MET A 1 -22.54 12.10 14.11
N LYS A 2 -21.72 11.09 13.77
CA LYS A 2 -20.84 11.15 12.59
C LYS A 2 -21.76 11.05 11.38
N THR A 3 -21.89 12.12 10.61
CA THR A 3 -22.57 12.10 9.32
C THR A 3 -21.85 11.09 8.44
N ASP A 4 -22.57 10.03 8.11
CA ASP A 4 -22.37 9.14 6.98
C ASP A 4 -22.27 9.98 5.70
N GLY A 5 -21.04 10.40 5.41
CA GLY A 5 -20.71 11.23 4.27
C GLY A 5 -21.06 10.50 2.98
N THR A 6 -22.15 10.88 2.35
CA THR A 6 -22.58 10.42 1.02
C THR A 6 -21.70 10.97 -0.12
N GLY A 7 -20.61 11.67 0.19
CA GLY A 7 -19.67 12.26 -0.76
C GLY A 7 -18.25 11.69 -0.61
N ALA A 8 -17.39 11.99 -1.59
CA ALA A 8 -15.98 11.60 -1.55
C ALA A 8 -15.24 12.26 -0.37
N ILE A 9 -14.41 11.48 0.33
CA ILE A 9 -13.52 12.01 1.37
C ILE A 9 -12.56 13.05 0.76
N SER A 10 -12.27 14.12 1.51
CA SER A 10 -11.34 15.17 1.10
C SER A 10 -10.04 15.14 1.91
N ASN A 11 -8.99 15.72 1.34
CA ASN A 11 -7.67 15.92 1.98
C ASN A 11 -6.96 14.63 2.42
N VAL A 12 -7.14 13.55 1.66
CA VAL A 12 -6.39 12.30 1.83
C VAL A 12 -5.82 11.81 0.50
N SER A 13 -4.81 10.96 0.57
CA SER A 13 -4.21 10.24 -0.56
C SER A 13 -3.99 8.77 -0.21
N LEU A 14 -3.85 7.90 -1.22
CA LEU A 14 -3.44 6.51 -1.03
C LEU A 14 -1.91 6.43 -0.95
N ALA A 15 -1.39 5.79 0.09
CA ALA A 15 -0.03 5.30 0.15
C ALA A 15 0.00 3.78 0.04
N ILE A 16 1.06 3.25 -0.57
CA ILE A 16 1.38 1.83 -0.65
C ILE A 16 2.82 1.66 -0.15
N GLY A 17 3.05 0.63 0.65
CA GLY A 17 4.35 0.40 1.28
C GLY A 17 4.59 -1.05 1.66
N ASP A 18 5.70 -1.26 2.37
CA ASP A 18 6.06 -2.57 2.92
C ASP A 18 5.24 -2.94 4.17
N ALA A 19 5.55 -4.10 4.77
CA ALA A 19 4.92 -4.56 5.99
C ALA A 19 5.15 -3.63 7.20
N GLY A 20 6.26 -2.86 7.18
CA GLY A 20 6.60 -1.85 8.19
C GLY A 20 5.97 -0.48 7.95
N LYS A 21 5.13 -0.33 6.92
CA LYS A 21 4.57 0.94 6.44
C LYS A 21 5.63 1.95 5.97
N ASN A 22 6.78 1.47 5.49
CA ASN A 22 7.69 2.32 4.73
C ASN A 22 7.08 2.56 3.35
N ASN A 23 6.91 3.85 3.01
CA ASN A 23 6.25 4.25 1.77
C ASN A 23 7.09 3.89 0.54
N ILE A 24 6.49 3.17 -0.41
CA ILE A 24 7.07 2.93 -1.73
C ILE A 24 6.64 4.10 -2.61
N LYS A 25 7.57 4.99 -2.96
CA LYS A 25 7.23 6.16 -3.78
C LYS A 25 7.00 5.74 -5.22
N LEU A 26 6.15 6.50 -5.91
CA LEU A 26 5.91 6.27 -7.34
C LEU A 26 7.21 6.42 -8.12
N GLY A 27 7.55 5.39 -8.90
CA GLY A 27 8.78 5.34 -9.70
C GLY A 27 9.98 4.74 -8.97
N ASP A 28 9.92 4.52 -7.66
CA ASP A 28 10.97 3.82 -6.93
C ASP A 28 10.89 2.32 -7.23
N THR A 29 12.05 1.69 -7.42
CA THR A 29 12.14 0.23 -7.41
C THR A 29 12.00 -0.27 -5.98
N TYR A 30 11.08 -1.21 -5.77
CA TYR A 30 10.93 -1.93 -4.51
C TYR A 30 11.19 -3.42 -4.73
N THR A 31 12.02 -4.00 -3.86
CA THR A 31 12.42 -5.42 -3.96
C THR A 31 12.02 -6.14 -2.69
N GLN A 32 11.35 -7.28 -2.84
CA GLN A 32 11.13 -8.24 -1.78
C GLN A 32 12.02 -9.45 -2.04
N ALA A 33 12.73 -9.91 -1.02
CA ALA A 33 13.53 -11.12 -1.13
C ALA A 33 12.62 -12.34 -1.26
N ILE A 34 13.02 -13.28 -2.12
CA ILE A 34 12.49 -14.64 -2.14
C ILE A 34 13.04 -15.34 -0.90
N ALA A 35 12.19 -16.07 -0.18
CA ALA A 35 12.55 -16.74 1.05
C ALA A 35 12.32 -18.25 0.96
N ASP A 36 13.06 -18.98 1.79
CA ASP A 36 12.73 -20.32 2.26
C ASP A 36 11.61 -20.16 3.31
N LEU A 37 10.44 -20.71 3.02
CA LEU A 37 9.22 -20.58 3.81
C LEU A 37 8.99 -21.78 4.73
N ASP A 38 9.66 -22.91 4.51
CA ASP A 38 9.48 -24.15 5.29
C ASP A 38 10.71 -24.56 6.12
N GLY A 39 11.84 -23.89 5.92
CA GLY A 39 13.06 -24.00 6.70
C GLY A 39 14.01 -25.11 6.25
N ASP A 40 13.85 -25.65 5.04
CA ASP A 40 14.70 -26.73 4.51
C ASP A 40 16.02 -26.25 3.86
N SER A 41 16.28 -24.95 3.88
CA SER A 41 17.42 -24.26 3.23
C SER A 41 17.36 -24.21 1.69
N ILE A 42 16.19 -24.42 1.10
CA ILE A 42 15.89 -24.30 -0.34
C ILE A 42 14.83 -23.20 -0.52
N LEU A 43 14.94 -22.42 -1.60
CA LEU A 43 13.93 -21.38 -1.88
C LEU A 43 12.67 -22.00 -2.49
N ASP A 44 11.50 -21.54 -2.03
CA ASP A 44 10.23 -22.03 -2.53
C ASP A 44 9.84 -21.49 -3.90
N GLU A 45 9.23 -22.35 -4.72
CA GLU A 45 8.67 -22.01 -6.01
C GLU A 45 7.50 -21.01 -5.92
N LYS A 46 6.76 -21.01 -4.79
CA LYS A 46 5.61 -20.13 -4.54
C LYS A 46 5.99 -19.08 -3.52
N GLN A 47 5.99 -17.83 -3.96
CA GLN A 47 6.30 -16.67 -3.12
C GLN A 47 5.10 -15.74 -3.01
N SER A 48 4.94 -15.11 -1.86
CA SER A 48 3.94 -14.06 -1.65
C SER A 48 4.61 -12.70 -1.65
N LEU A 49 4.13 -11.78 -2.50
CA LEU A 49 4.51 -10.38 -2.45
C LEU A 49 3.55 -9.64 -1.53
N ASN A 50 4.07 -9.08 -0.45
CA ASN A 50 3.26 -8.40 0.56
C ASN A 50 3.37 -6.89 0.40
N PHE A 51 2.22 -6.22 0.37
CA PHE A 51 2.11 -4.77 0.33
C PHE A 51 1.07 -4.32 1.35
N THR A 52 1.32 -3.17 1.97
CA THR A 52 0.36 -2.51 2.86
C THR A 52 -0.12 -1.23 2.20
N ALA A 53 -1.42 -0.94 2.29
CA ALA A 53 -1.98 0.32 1.83
C ALA A 53 -2.64 1.09 2.98
N TRP A 54 -2.52 2.43 2.98
CA TRP A 54 -3.15 3.29 3.99
C TRP A 54 -3.47 4.67 3.44
N LEU A 55 -4.34 5.40 4.13
CA LEU A 55 -4.64 6.79 3.82
C LEU A 55 -3.63 7.73 4.48
N VAL A 56 -3.12 8.69 3.71
CA VAL A 56 -2.26 9.77 4.20
C VAL A 56 -3.04 11.08 4.12
N GLY A 57 -3.28 11.71 5.27
CA GLY A 57 -3.90 13.04 5.34
C GLY A 57 -2.97 14.13 4.82
N ALA A 58 -3.56 15.20 4.27
CA ALA A 58 -2.80 16.36 3.83
C ALA A 58 -2.03 17.02 4.98
N ALA A 59 -0.86 17.61 4.68
CA ALA A 59 -0.02 18.28 5.68
C ALA A 59 -0.68 19.53 6.28
N THR A 60 -1.64 20.13 5.58
CA THR A 60 -2.40 21.31 6.02
C THR A 60 -3.88 21.12 5.72
N GLY A 61 -4.76 21.68 6.56
CA GLY A 61 -6.22 21.57 6.44
C GLY A 61 -6.81 20.43 7.28
N THR A 62 -8.13 20.23 7.15
CA THR A 62 -8.86 19.19 7.89
C THR A 62 -9.17 18.02 6.98
N VAL A 63 -8.89 16.79 7.42
CA VAL A 63 -9.34 15.57 6.73
C VAL A 63 -10.87 15.48 6.82
N GLY A 64 -11.52 15.36 5.66
CA GLY A 64 -12.97 15.27 5.57
C GLY A 64 -13.51 13.91 6.03
N THR A 65 -14.82 13.76 5.98
CA THR A 65 -15.51 12.45 6.06
C THR A 65 -16.07 12.10 4.68
N GLY A 66 -16.22 10.82 4.39
CA GLY A 66 -16.75 10.36 3.10
C GLY A 66 -16.18 9.03 2.65
N GLU A 67 -16.59 8.59 1.46
CA GLU A 67 -16.06 7.40 0.80
C GLU A 67 -14.71 7.69 0.14
N PHE A 68 -13.75 6.77 0.29
CA PHE A 68 -12.48 6.80 -0.42
C PHE A 68 -12.48 5.74 -1.52
N SER A 69 -12.21 6.15 -2.75
CA SER A 69 -11.97 5.24 -3.87
C SER A 69 -10.76 5.70 -4.67
N SER A 70 -9.85 4.78 -4.96
CA SER A 70 -8.64 5.03 -5.75
C SER A 70 -8.22 3.74 -6.43
N ALA A 71 -7.63 3.86 -7.62
CA ALA A 71 -6.99 2.77 -8.34
C ALA A 71 -5.48 2.98 -8.35
N ALA A 72 -4.71 1.93 -8.08
CA ALA A 72 -3.26 1.92 -8.20
C ALA A 72 -2.85 0.70 -9.03
N ASN A 73 -1.93 0.89 -9.97
CA ASN A 73 -1.39 -0.18 -10.80
C ASN A 73 -0.01 -0.59 -10.28
N VAL A 74 0.22 -1.89 -10.11
CA VAL A 74 1.53 -2.44 -9.74
C VAL A 74 2.10 -3.16 -10.96
N THR A 75 3.32 -2.79 -11.36
CA THR A 75 4.06 -3.51 -12.40
C THR A 75 5.14 -4.35 -11.74
N ILE A 76 5.13 -5.65 -12.01
CA ILE A 76 6.14 -6.59 -11.51
C ILE A 76 7.08 -6.91 -12.65
N SER A 77 8.37 -6.70 -12.43
CA SER A 77 9.43 -7.12 -13.35
C SER A 77 10.29 -8.17 -12.66
N TYR A 78 10.66 -9.22 -13.40
CA TYR A 78 11.62 -10.23 -12.99
C TYR A 78 12.79 -10.20 -13.98
N LEU A 79 13.99 -10.47 -13.48
CA LEU A 79 15.21 -10.66 -14.28
C LEU A 79 15.43 -12.15 -14.54
#